data_AF-A0A453NVL8-F1
#
_entry.id   AF-A0A453NVL8-F1
#
_cell.length_a   1.000
_cell.length_b   1.000
_cell.length_c   1.000
_cell.angle_alpha   90.00
_cell.angle_beta   90.00
_cell.angle_gamma   90.00
#
_symmetry.space_group_name_H-M   'P 1'
#
loop_
_entity.id
_entity.type
_entity.pdbx_description
1 polymer ?
#
loop_
_entity_poly.entity_id
_entity_poly.type
_entity_poly.pdbx_seq_one_letter_code
_entity_poly.pdbx_strand_id
1 'polypeptide(L)'
;MDVPPYFERTDGSTGAQVSKIAPQLYACISKRRRKLRSVSDGLQANAWAHDIHGTPGVHDIGQYIQLWHAVGQTILTTEPDRLLWKWTASRSYSAKSCHQATFEGSLRNPATRPHIPGTSWKFIWKNGAPPRVRFFHWLADQHQCWTADRLARCGLQHHTSYLLCCQSTEMMHHLLLCCPFPKQVWQQMLPWLRMSCTPPDHDTSLLDW
;
A
#
# COMPACT_ATOMS: atom_id res chain seq x y z
N MET A 1 24.82 -6.54 4.55
CA MET A 1 23.80 -6.45 3.49
C MET A 1 22.56 -5.78 4.06
N ASP A 2 21.99 -4.78 3.41
CA ASP A 2 20.76 -4.12 3.84
C ASP A 2 19.57 -5.06 3.63
N VAL A 3 18.77 -5.26 4.67
CA VAL A 3 17.52 -6.03 4.58
C VAL A 3 16.47 -5.13 3.95
N PRO A 4 15.79 -5.54 2.88
CA PRO A 4 14.70 -4.75 2.32
C PRO A 4 13.62 -4.52 3.41
N PRO A 5 12.97 -3.34 3.46
CA PRO A 5 12.11 -2.95 4.58
C PRO A 5 10.98 -3.94 4.89
N TYR A 6 10.58 -4.74 3.90
CA TYR A 6 9.50 -5.73 3.95
C TYR A 6 9.91 -7.10 4.53
N PHE A 7 11.20 -7.32 4.77
CA PHE A 7 11.73 -8.56 5.33
C PHE A 7 12.27 -8.34 6.74
N GLU A 8 12.17 -9.37 7.58
CA GLU A 8 12.91 -9.51 8.85
C GLU A 8 14.03 -10.51 8.63
N ARG A 9 15.16 -10.34 9.31
CA ARG A 9 16.07 -11.47 9.48
C ARG A 9 15.61 -12.29 10.67
N THR A 10 15.77 -13.59 10.60
CA THR A 10 15.92 -14.41 11.80
C THR A 10 17.31 -14.19 12.34
N ASP A 11 17.52 -13.12 13.07
CA ASP A 11 18.64 -13.07 13.99
C ASP A 11 18.30 -14.05 15.12
N GLY A 12 19.12 -15.09 15.32
CA GLY A 12 19.04 -15.98 16.49
C GLY A 12 19.26 -15.28 17.83
N SER A 13 19.31 -13.95 17.85
CA SER A 13 19.30 -13.12 19.06
C SER A 13 18.60 -11.80 18.71
N THR A 14 17.35 -11.61 19.13
CA THR A 14 16.66 -10.31 19.31
C THR A 14 17.27 -9.11 18.56
N GLY A 15 17.38 -9.20 17.23
CA GLY A 15 18.36 -8.39 16.50
C GLY A 15 17.78 -7.07 16.03
N ALA A 16 17.68 -6.12 16.95
CA ALA A 16 17.50 -4.74 16.55
C ALA A 16 18.75 -4.29 15.77
N GLN A 17 18.54 -3.79 14.55
CA GLN A 17 19.60 -3.23 13.71
C GLN A 17 20.42 -2.22 14.53
N VAL A 18 21.76 -2.25 14.43
CA VAL A 18 22.64 -1.33 15.18
C VAL A 18 22.26 0.14 14.96
N SER A 19 21.79 0.49 13.76
CA SER A 19 21.30 1.83 13.43
C SER A 19 19.99 2.22 14.14
N LYS A 20 19.22 1.26 14.68
CA LYS A 20 18.04 1.52 15.52
C LYS A 20 18.41 1.68 16.99
N ILE A 21 19.38 0.90 17.48
CA ILE A 21 19.82 0.95 18.89
C ILE A 21 20.67 2.21 19.13
N ALA A 22 21.61 2.50 18.22
CA ALA A 22 22.64 3.51 18.40
C ALA A 22 22.85 4.32 17.11
N PRO A 23 21.86 5.13 16.68
CA PRO A 23 21.89 5.84 15.39
C PRO A 23 23.03 6.86 15.27
N GLN A 24 23.36 7.57 16.36
CA GLN A 24 24.41 8.60 16.34
C GLN A 24 25.80 7.95 16.34
N LEU A 25 25.98 6.90 17.14
CA LEU A 25 27.22 6.11 17.13
C LEU A 25 27.43 5.39 15.79
N TYR A 26 26.36 4.89 15.18
CA TYR A 26 26.39 4.32 13.84
C TYR A 26 26.85 5.35 12.79
N ALA A 27 26.52 6.63 12.98
CA ALA A 27 26.98 7.71 12.10
C ALA A 27 28.50 7.95 12.18
N CYS A 28 29.13 7.70 13.33
CA CYS A 28 30.58 7.85 13.54
C CYS A 28 31.43 6.75 12.88
N ILE A 29 30.83 5.63 12.49
CA ILE A 29 31.52 4.54 11.79
C ILE A 29 31.62 4.86 10.30
N SER A 30 32.76 4.64 9.65
CA SER A 30 32.89 4.90 8.21
C SER A 30 31.93 4.03 7.37
N LYS A 31 31.35 4.58 6.30
CA LYS A 31 30.45 3.84 5.39
C LYS A 31 31.09 2.55 4.84
N ARG A 32 32.41 2.54 4.63
CA ARG A 32 33.17 1.38 4.17
C ARG A 32 33.16 0.26 5.21
N ARG A 33 33.41 0.57 6.49
CA ARG A 33 33.38 -0.41 7.59
C ARG A 33 31.99 -1.01 7.79
N ARG A 34 30.94 -0.18 7.72
CA ARG A 34 29.53 -0.63 7.82
C ARG A 34 29.15 -1.69 6.76
N LYS A 35 29.76 -1.64 5.57
CA LYS A 35 29.48 -2.59 4.48
C LYS A 35 30.30 -3.88 4.57
N LEU A 36 31.55 -3.76 5.01
CA LEU A 36 32.50 -4.88 4.98
C LEU A 36 32.43 -5.76 6.24
N ARG A 37 32.07 -5.18 7.39
CA ARG A 37 32.13 -5.91 8.66
C ARG A 37 30.84 -6.68 8.91
N SER A 38 30.95 -7.98 9.16
CA SER A 38 29.86 -8.80 9.66
C SER A 38 29.68 -8.62 11.18
N VAL A 39 28.52 -9.04 11.71
CA VAL A 39 28.29 -9.00 13.16
C VAL A 39 29.28 -9.93 13.89
N SER A 40 29.57 -11.10 13.34
CA SER A 40 30.56 -12.03 13.90
C SER A 40 31.97 -11.43 13.95
N ASP A 41 32.41 -10.75 12.89
CA ASP A 41 33.72 -10.09 12.88
C ASP A 41 33.78 -8.92 13.86
N GLY A 42 32.67 -8.21 14.04
CA GLY A 42 32.56 -7.11 14.99
C GLY A 42 32.63 -7.57 16.44
N LEU A 43 31.99 -8.70 16.75
CA LEU A 43 31.99 -9.30 18.09
C LEU A 43 33.35 -9.88 18.46
N GLN A 44 34.11 -10.38 17.49
CA GLN A 44 35.45 -10.91 17.72
C GLN A 44 36.36 -9.82 18.30
N ALA A 45 36.88 -10.06 19.52
CA ALA A 45 37.77 -9.15 20.24
C ALA A 45 37.23 -7.72 20.41
N ASN A 46 35.90 -7.53 20.45
CA ASN A 46 35.26 -6.21 20.50
C ASN A 46 35.70 -5.26 19.37
N ALA A 47 36.01 -5.81 18.20
CA ALA A 47 36.51 -5.05 17.07
C ALA A 47 35.57 -3.91 16.64
N TRP A 48 34.26 -4.06 16.88
CA TRP A 48 33.26 -3.01 16.62
C TRP A 48 33.55 -1.68 17.32
N ALA A 49 34.15 -1.68 18.51
CA ALA A 49 34.48 -0.47 19.25
C ALA A 49 35.62 0.32 18.57
N HIS A 50 36.56 -0.38 17.92
CA HIS A 50 37.68 0.24 17.19
C HIS A 50 37.27 0.91 15.87
N ASP A 51 36.07 0.64 15.37
CA ASP A 51 35.55 1.23 14.14
C ASP A 51 34.90 2.60 14.35
N ILE A 52 34.72 3.01 15.60
CA ILE A 52 34.15 4.30 15.97
C ILE A 52 35.26 5.35 15.81
N HIS A 53 35.07 6.29 14.88
CA HIS A 53 36.02 7.37 14.64
C HIS A 53 35.43 8.72 15.07
N GLY A 54 36.28 9.58 15.63
CA GLY A 54 35.90 10.90 16.16
C GLY A 54 35.88 10.94 17.69
N THR A 55 35.67 12.13 18.24
CA THR A 55 35.45 12.35 19.68
C THR A 55 33.97 12.17 19.99
N PRO A 56 33.56 11.08 20.66
CA PRO A 56 32.15 10.84 20.96
C PRO A 56 31.64 11.92 21.93
N GLY A 57 30.50 12.54 21.60
CA GLY A 57 29.78 13.41 22.51
C GLY A 57 29.10 12.62 23.63
N VAL A 58 28.53 13.32 24.61
CA VAL A 58 27.86 12.69 25.77
C VAL A 58 26.74 11.72 25.34
N HIS A 59 26.01 12.03 24.28
CA HIS A 59 24.95 11.17 23.74
C HIS A 59 25.50 9.92 23.04
N ASP A 60 26.65 10.03 22.38
CA ASP A 60 27.32 8.90 21.72
C ASP A 60 27.84 7.90 22.77
N ILE A 61 28.33 8.39 23.91
CA ILE A 61 28.75 7.56 25.05
C ILE A 61 27.56 6.78 25.63
N GLY A 62 26.39 7.42 25.77
CA GLY A 62 25.17 6.73 26.19
C GLY A 62 24.77 5.59 25.25
N GLN A 63 24.81 5.86 23.94
CA GLN A 63 24.53 4.85 22.91
C GLN A 63 25.59 3.74 22.85
N TYR A 64 26.86 4.07 23.14
CA TYR A 64 27.94 3.08 23.24
C TYR A 64 27.65 2.05 24.32
N ILE A 65 27.24 2.50 25.51
CA ILE A 65 26.91 1.61 26.63
C ILE A 65 25.69 0.74 26.29
N GLN A 66 24.66 1.31 25.67
CA GLN A 66 23.49 0.56 25.22
C GLN A 66 23.86 -0.52 24.20
N LEU A 67 24.69 -0.17 23.21
CA LEU A 67 25.16 -1.13 22.22
C LEU A 67 26.06 -2.20 22.84
N TRP A 68 26.95 -1.83 23.77
CA TRP A 68 27.82 -2.76 24.49
C TRP A 68 27.01 -3.80 25.27
N HIS A 69 25.97 -3.36 25.98
CA HIS A 69 25.08 -4.26 26.71
C HIS A 69 24.29 -5.17 25.77
N ALA A 70 23.75 -4.63 24.67
CA ALA A 70 23.04 -5.42 23.67
C ALA A 70 23.94 -6.49 23.06
N VAL A 71 25.16 -6.11 22.66
CA VAL A 71 26.21 -6.99 22.12
C VAL A 71 26.59 -8.09 23.11
N GLY A 72 26.79 -7.76 24.39
CA GLY A 72 27.15 -8.73 25.42
C GLY A 72 26.09 -9.80 25.68
N GLN A 73 24.83 -9.54 25.29
CA GLN A 73 23.71 -10.47 25.40
C GLN A 73 23.44 -11.25 24.09
N THR A 74 24.18 -10.99 23.02
CA THR A 74 24.00 -11.70 21.75
C THR A 74 24.70 -13.07 21.76
N ILE A 75 23.94 -14.11 21.45
CA ILE A 75 24.46 -15.46 21.21
C ILE A 75 24.39 -15.69 19.71
N LEU A 76 25.55 -15.85 19.06
CA LEU A 76 25.60 -16.20 17.65
C LEU A 76 25.24 -17.68 17.48
N THR A 77 24.19 -17.96 16.73
CA THR A 77 23.85 -19.30 16.26
C THR A 77 24.57 -19.59 14.95
N THR A 78 24.97 -20.85 14.74
CA THR A 78 25.57 -21.33 13.47
C THR A 78 24.53 -21.56 12.37
N GLU A 79 23.24 -21.39 12.66
CA GLU A 79 22.19 -21.47 11.65
C GLU A 79 22.30 -20.31 10.64
N PRO A 80 22.07 -20.57 9.35
CA PRO A 80 22.12 -19.53 8.33
C PRO A 80 20.96 -18.54 8.49
N ASP A 81 21.27 -17.24 8.38
CA ASP A 81 20.28 -16.15 8.38
C ASP A 81 19.17 -16.41 7.35
N ARG A 82 17.90 -16.38 7.79
CA ARG A 82 16.73 -16.46 6.91
C ARG A 82 16.03 -15.11 6.83
N LEU A 83 15.57 -14.76 5.62
CA LEU A 83 14.69 -13.62 5.42
C LEU A 83 13.23 -14.06 5.59
N LEU A 84 12.55 -13.50 6.57
CA LEU A 84 11.14 -13.72 6.86
C LEU A 84 10.30 -12.62 6.26
N TRP A 85 9.23 -13.01 5.59
CA TRP A 85 8.27 -12.07 5.01
C TRP A 85 7.26 -11.60 6.07
N LYS A 86 7.27 -10.31 6.40
CA LYS A 86 6.45 -9.73 7.49
C LYS A 86 4.94 -9.80 7.28
N TRP A 87 4.49 -9.89 6.03
CA TRP A 87 3.08 -9.70 5.65
C TRP A 87 2.31 -11.01 5.50
N THR A 88 2.90 -12.15 5.88
CA THR A 88 2.18 -13.44 5.90
C THR A 88 2.47 -14.15 7.21
N ALA A 89 1.45 -14.74 7.83
CA ALA A 89 1.61 -15.54 9.06
C ALA A 89 2.58 -16.73 8.87
N SER A 90 2.66 -17.28 7.66
CA SER A 90 3.62 -18.33 7.27
C SER A 90 5.06 -17.86 7.16
N ARG A 91 5.32 -16.55 7.27
CA ARG A 91 6.64 -15.91 7.11
C ARG A 91 7.33 -16.17 5.77
N SER A 92 6.59 -16.70 4.79
CA SER A 92 7.08 -17.05 3.46
C SER A 92 6.75 -15.96 2.45
N TYR A 93 7.70 -15.69 1.56
CA TYR A 93 7.53 -14.76 0.45
C TYR A 93 6.71 -15.39 -0.67
N SER A 94 5.80 -14.62 -1.25
CA SER A 94 5.15 -14.95 -2.52
C SER A 94 4.95 -13.67 -3.32
N ALA A 95 4.94 -13.78 -4.66
CA ALA A 95 4.62 -12.63 -5.52
C ALA A 95 3.23 -12.04 -5.19
N LYS A 96 2.28 -12.89 -4.81
CA LYS A 96 0.92 -12.49 -4.39
C LYS A 96 0.93 -11.66 -3.10
N SER A 97 1.66 -12.09 -2.07
CA SER A 97 1.73 -11.35 -0.80
C SER A 97 2.50 -10.05 -0.94
N CYS A 98 3.53 -10.00 -1.79
CA CYS A 98 4.25 -8.77 -2.14
C CYS A 98 3.34 -7.76 -2.84
N HIS A 99 2.58 -8.21 -3.84
CA HIS A 99 1.59 -7.39 -4.51
C HIS A 99 0.59 -6.86 -3.48
N GLN A 100 0.00 -7.73 -2.66
CA GLN A 100 -0.97 -7.31 -1.64
C GLN A 100 -0.42 -6.26 -0.68
N ALA A 101 0.78 -6.47 -0.11
CA ALA A 101 1.44 -5.52 0.79
C ALA A 101 1.67 -4.14 0.12
N THR A 102 1.98 -4.12 -1.18
CA THR A 102 2.15 -2.88 -1.96
C THR A 102 0.84 -2.07 -2.05
N PHE A 103 -0.31 -2.74 -1.99
CA PHE A 103 -1.63 -2.11 -2.10
C PHE A 103 -2.35 -1.92 -0.75
N GLU A 104 -1.75 -2.30 0.38
CA GLU A 104 -2.37 -2.06 1.70
C GLU A 104 -2.47 -0.57 2.04
N GLY A 105 -1.58 0.28 1.52
CA GLY A 105 -1.69 1.74 1.61
C GLY A 105 -2.45 2.42 0.46
N SER A 106 -2.78 1.68 -0.61
CA SER A 106 -3.43 2.22 -1.81
C SER A 106 -4.94 2.14 -1.66
N LEU A 107 -5.53 3.14 -1.00
CA LEU A 107 -6.97 3.45 -1.01
C LEU A 107 -7.95 2.27 -0.86
N ARG A 108 -7.54 1.18 -0.18
CA ARG A 108 -8.45 0.13 0.29
C ARG A 108 -8.96 0.54 1.67
N ASN A 109 -9.71 1.64 1.73
CA ASN A 109 -10.46 1.95 2.93
C ASN A 109 -11.76 1.13 2.89
N PRO A 110 -11.92 0.07 3.71
CA PRO A 110 -13.13 -0.73 3.72
C PRO A 110 -14.36 0.06 4.21
N ALA A 111 -14.16 1.20 4.88
CA ALA A 111 -15.25 2.05 5.36
C ALA A 111 -16.02 2.78 4.23
N THR A 112 -15.43 2.92 3.03
CA THR A 112 -16.06 3.60 1.87
C THR A 112 -16.44 2.65 0.74
N ARG A 113 -16.27 1.34 0.90
CA ARG A 113 -16.86 0.34 0.00
C ARG A 113 -18.06 -0.28 0.70
N PRO A 114 -19.32 0.01 0.30
CA PRO A 114 -20.34 -1.00 0.49
C PRO A 114 -19.80 -2.27 -0.16
N HIS A 115 -19.89 -3.39 0.55
CA HIS A 115 -19.52 -4.70 0.05
C HIS A 115 -20.38 -5.01 -1.19
N ILE A 116 -19.93 -4.61 -2.37
CA ILE A 116 -20.51 -5.05 -3.64
C ILE A 116 -20.05 -6.50 -3.79
N PRO A 117 -20.96 -7.49 -3.73
CA PRO A 117 -20.59 -8.89 -3.81
C PRO A 117 -19.80 -9.15 -5.09
N GLY A 118 -18.78 -10.01 -5.04
CA GLY A 118 -17.86 -10.35 -6.13
C GLY A 118 -18.48 -11.02 -7.36
N THR A 119 -19.73 -10.71 -7.67
CA THR A 119 -20.58 -11.27 -8.71
C THR A 119 -20.56 -10.43 -10.01
N SER A 120 -20.00 -9.21 -9.99
CA SER A 120 -20.10 -8.23 -11.09
C SER A 120 -19.26 -8.55 -12.33
N TRP A 121 -18.10 -9.20 -12.19
CA TRP A 121 -17.19 -9.40 -13.32
C TRP A 121 -17.80 -10.26 -14.44
N LYS A 122 -18.64 -11.25 -14.09
CA LYS A 122 -19.30 -12.11 -15.09
C LYS A 122 -20.25 -11.28 -15.96
N PHE A 123 -21.02 -10.37 -15.38
CA PHE A 123 -21.95 -9.50 -16.12
C PHE A 123 -21.21 -8.51 -17.03
N ILE A 124 -20.10 -7.94 -16.54
CA ILE A 124 -19.30 -6.98 -17.30
C ILE A 124 -18.58 -7.64 -18.48
N TRP A 125 -18.06 -8.86 -18.29
CA TRP A 125 -17.24 -9.51 -19.31
C TRP A 125 -18.02 -10.43 -20.26
N LYS A 126 -19.15 -11.00 -19.82
CA LYS A 126 -19.98 -11.93 -20.63
C LYS A 126 -21.07 -11.27 -21.46
N ASN A 127 -21.19 -9.94 -21.45
CA ASN A 127 -22.12 -9.24 -22.34
C ASN A 127 -21.54 -9.06 -23.76
N GLY A 128 -22.43 -8.84 -24.73
CA GLY A 128 -22.07 -8.60 -26.14
C GLY A 128 -21.52 -7.21 -26.43
N ALA A 129 -21.20 -6.39 -25.42
CA ALA A 129 -20.78 -5.02 -25.64
C ALA A 129 -19.34 -4.94 -26.18
N PRO A 130 -19.01 -3.89 -26.96
CA PRO A 130 -17.65 -3.66 -27.43
C PRO A 130 -16.63 -3.65 -26.28
N PRO A 131 -15.38 -4.11 -26.48
CA PRO A 131 -14.36 -4.16 -25.42
C PRO A 131 -14.15 -2.83 -24.68
N ARG A 132 -14.26 -1.70 -25.38
CA ARG A 132 -14.14 -0.36 -24.79
C ARG A 132 -15.22 -0.07 -23.74
N VAL A 133 -16.45 -0.52 -24.00
CA VAL A 133 -17.60 -0.35 -23.09
C VAL A 133 -17.44 -1.24 -21.87
N ARG A 134 -17.04 -2.51 -22.06
CA ARG A 134 -16.77 -3.45 -20.96
C ARG A 134 -15.66 -2.95 -20.04
N PHE A 135 -14.57 -2.44 -20.63
CA PHE A 135 -13.45 -1.90 -19.88
C PHE A 135 -13.84 -0.65 -19.08
N PHE A 136 -14.60 0.28 -19.69
CA PHE A 136 -15.13 1.44 -19.00
C PHE A 136 -16.02 1.04 -17.81
N HIS A 137 -16.95 0.10 -18.03
CA HIS A 137 -17.86 -0.36 -16.99
C HIS A 137 -17.14 -1.09 -15.85
N TRP A 138 -16.06 -1.82 -16.16
CA TRP A 138 -15.18 -2.42 -15.15
C TRP A 138 -14.47 -1.35 -14.30
N LEU A 139 -13.93 -0.31 -14.93
CA LEU A 139 -13.33 0.81 -14.20
C LEU A 139 -14.35 1.59 -13.37
N ALA A 140 -15.58 1.76 -13.90
CA ALA A 140 -16.68 2.43 -13.23
C ALA A 140 -17.09 1.68 -11.94
N ASP A 141 -17.26 0.36 -12.03
CA ASP A 141 -17.54 -0.52 -10.89
C ASP A 141 -16.44 -0.47 -9.82
N GLN A 142 -15.18 -0.38 -10.24
CA GLN A 142 -14.06 -0.31 -9.31
C GLN A 142 -13.84 1.09 -8.70
N HIS A 143 -14.67 2.09 -9.04
CA HIS A 143 -14.44 3.51 -8.72
C HIS A 143 -13.05 3.99 -9.17
N GLN A 144 -12.56 3.43 -10.28
CA GLN A 144 -11.25 3.72 -10.87
C GLN A 144 -11.32 4.71 -12.04
N CYS A 145 -12.49 5.28 -12.31
CA CYS A 145 -12.57 6.40 -13.24
C CYS A 145 -12.13 7.69 -12.54
N TRP A 146 -11.50 8.59 -13.29
CA TRP A 146 -11.06 9.89 -12.79
C TRP A 146 -12.27 10.82 -12.65
N THR A 147 -12.97 10.70 -11.52
CA THR A 147 -14.02 11.65 -11.12
C THR A 147 -13.45 12.71 -10.19
N ALA A 148 -14.14 13.85 -10.03
CA ALA A 148 -13.71 14.90 -9.11
C ALA A 148 -13.53 14.37 -7.68
N ASP A 149 -14.38 13.43 -7.23
CA ASP A 149 -14.24 12.76 -5.93
C ASP A 149 -12.89 12.01 -5.78
N ARG A 150 -12.48 11.26 -6.81
CA ARG A 150 -11.21 10.54 -6.78
C ARG A 150 -10.01 11.48 -6.85
N LEU A 151 -10.11 12.55 -7.65
CA LEU A 151 -9.07 13.59 -7.70
C LEU A 151 -8.90 14.28 -6.34
N ALA A 152 -10.00 14.62 -5.67
CA ALA A 152 -10.00 15.20 -4.33
C ALA A 152 -9.33 14.28 -3.30
N ARG A 153 -9.66 12.98 -3.32
CA ARG A 153 -9.04 11.97 -2.44
C ARG A 153 -7.54 11.76 -2.68
N CYS A 154 -7.09 11.97 -3.91
CA CYS A 154 -5.67 11.89 -4.26
C CYS A 154 -4.91 13.20 -4.01
N GLY A 155 -5.56 14.25 -3.49
CA GLY A 155 -4.96 15.56 -3.26
C GLY A 155 -4.57 16.29 -4.55
N LEU A 156 -5.14 15.90 -5.68
CA LEU A 156 -4.88 16.53 -6.98
C LEU A 156 -5.78 17.76 -7.16
N GLN A 157 -5.30 18.75 -7.93
CA GLN A 157 -6.12 19.89 -8.32
C GLN A 157 -7.35 19.39 -9.05
N HIS A 158 -8.52 19.73 -8.52
CA HIS A 158 -9.80 19.37 -9.08
C HIS A 158 -10.66 20.63 -9.11
N HIS A 159 -11.45 20.78 -10.17
CA HIS A 159 -12.49 21.78 -10.17
C HIS A 159 -13.61 21.25 -9.27
N THR A 160 -14.04 22.04 -8.28
CA THR A 160 -15.25 21.76 -7.49
C THR A 160 -16.52 21.98 -8.33
N SER A 161 -16.36 22.44 -9.57
CA SER A 161 -17.41 22.76 -10.52
C SER A 161 -18.01 21.48 -11.10
N TYR A 162 -19.14 21.10 -10.51
CA TYR A 162 -20.09 20.08 -10.93
C TYR A 162 -20.50 20.24 -12.42
N LEU A 163 -19.92 19.45 -13.33
CA LEU A 163 -19.99 19.74 -14.77
C LEU A 163 -21.36 19.48 -15.41
N LEU A 164 -22.22 18.65 -14.79
CA LEU A 164 -23.49 18.24 -15.40
C LEU A 164 -24.75 18.78 -14.72
N CYS A 165 -24.80 18.84 -13.38
CA CYS A 165 -26.04 19.21 -12.69
C CYS A 165 -25.91 20.15 -11.50
N CYS A 166 -24.70 20.53 -11.07
CA CYS A 166 -24.50 21.44 -9.92
C CYS A 166 -25.16 21.03 -8.59
N GLN A 167 -25.59 19.77 -8.43
CA GLN A 167 -26.43 19.36 -7.30
C GLN A 167 -25.76 18.38 -6.34
N SER A 168 -24.74 17.62 -6.76
CA SER A 168 -24.04 16.68 -5.87
C SER A 168 -22.64 16.33 -6.36
N THR A 169 -21.80 15.83 -5.45
CA THR A 169 -20.43 15.37 -5.71
C THR A 169 -20.38 14.41 -6.89
N GLU A 170 -19.46 14.67 -7.84
CA GLU A 170 -19.26 13.82 -9.01
C GLU A 170 -18.70 12.44 -8.62
N MET A 171 -19.61 11.53 -8.35
CA MET A 171 -19.35 10.11 -8.25
C MET A 171 -19.83 9.43 -9.53
N MET A 172 -19.18 8.33 -9.90
CA MET A 172 -19.52 7.61 -11.14
C MET A 172 -21.00 7.19 -11.19
N HIS A 173 -21.57 6.75 -10.06
CA HIS A 173 -23.00 6.44 -9.97
C HIS A 173 -23.86 7.67 -10.29
N HIS A 174 -23.48 8.84 -9.79
CA HIS A 174 -24.22 10.06 -10.01
C HIS A 174 -24.12 10.49 -11.47
N LEU A 175 -22.94 10.44 -12.07
CA LEU A 175 -22.69 10.78 -13.47
C LEU A 175 -23.37 9.86 -14.48
N LEU A 176 -23.72 8.62 -14.11
CA LEU A 176 -24.33 7.65 -15.03
C LEU A 176 -25.82 7.42 -14.79
N LEU A 177 -26.29 7.53 -13.54
CA LEU A 177 -27.63 7.11 -13.15
C LEU A 177 -28.44 8.19 -12.43
N CYS A 178 -27.83 8.94 -11.50
CA CYS A 178 -28.61 9.86 -10.65
C CYS A 178 -28.72 11.28 -11.22
N CYS A 179 -27.76 11.70 -12.05
CA CYS A 179 -27.73 13.05 -12.59
C CYS A 179 -28.92 13.26 -13.56
N PRO A 180 -29.60 14.43 -13.52
CA PRO A 180 -30.70 14.76 -14.42
C PRO A 180 -30.37 14.56 -15.90
N PHE A 181 -29.14 14.87 -16.31
CA PHE A 181 -28.70 14.77 -17.69
C PHE A 181 -28.68 13.31 -18.20
N PRO A 182 -27.94 12.36 -17.58
CA PRO A 182 -28.03 10.94 -17.92
C PRO A 182 -29.44 10.36 -17.79
N LYS A 183 -30.22 10.75 -16.77
CA LYS A 183 -31.62 10.30 -16.63
C LYS A 183 -32.44 10.63 -17.88
N GLN A 184 -32.31 11.85 -18.39
CA GLN A 184 -32.99 12.26 -19.62
C GLN A 184 -32.53 11.45 -20.83
N VAL A 185 -31.23 11.16 -20.95
CA VAL A 185 -30.68 10.31 -22.01
C VAL A 185 -31.28 8.89 -21.94
N TRP A 186 -31.30 8.28 -20.75
CA TRP A 186 -31.88 6.95 -20.55
C TRP A 186 -33.36 6.90 -20.89
N GLN A 187 -34.14 7.90 -20.48
CA GLN A 187 -35.56 8.01 -20.81
C GLN A 187 -35.80 8.07 -22.32
N GLN A 188 -34.90 8.69 -23.09
CA GLN A 188 -35.01 8.76 -24.55
C GLN A 188 -34.53 7.47 -25.24
N MET A 189 -33.49 6.82 -24.72
CA MET A 189 -32.90 5.63 -25.33
C MET A 189 -33.65 4.33 -25.02
N LEU A 190 -34.22 4.18 -23.83
CA LEU A 190 -34.91 2.95 -23.41
C LEU A 190 -36.08 2.56 -24.35
N PRO A 191 -36.94 3.50 -24.78
CA PRO A 191 -37.99 3.21 -25.77
C PRO A 191 -37.42 2.74 -27.12
N TRP A 192 -36.30 3.33 -27.56
CA TRP A 192 -35.63 2.95 -28.82
C TRP A 192 -35.07 1.52 -28.76
N LEU A 193 -34.56 1.13 -27.60
CA LEU A 193 -34.02 -0.21 -27.35
C LEU A 193 -35.09 -1.26 -27.05
N ARG A 194 -36.37 -0.85 -26.99
CA ARG A 194 -37.51 -1.71 -26.60
C ARG A 194 -37.29 -2.42 -25.25
N MET A 195 -36.54 -1.78 -24.35
CA MET A 195 -36.27 -2.30 -23.03
C MET A 195 -37.36 -1.84 -22.07
N SER A 196 -37.92 -2.77 -21.29
CA SER A 196 -38.95 -2.50 -20.28
C SER A 196 -38.39 -2.11 -18.91
N CYS A 197 -37.09 -1.80 -18.83
CA CYS A 197 -36.44 -1.38 -17.59
C CYS A 197 -36.91 0.04 -17.21
N THR A 198 -37.18 0.25 -15.92
CA THR A 198 -37.45 1.58 -15.38
C THR A 198 -36.17 2.42 -15.44
N PRO A 199 -36.26 3.73 -15.72
CA PRO A 199 -35.09 4.60 -15.60
C PRO A 199 -34.52 4.51 -14.17
N PRO A 200 -33.20 4.67 -13.99
CA PRO A 200 -32.57 4.53 -12.69
C PRO A 200 -33.21 5.50 -11.69
N ASP A 201 -33.74 4.99 -10.58
CA ASP A 201 -34.38 5.82 -9.56
C ASP A 201 -33.86 5.50 -8.18
N HIS A 202 -33.02 6.39 -7.67
CA HIS A 202 -32.36 6.30 -6.37
C HIS A 202 -31.56 5.01 -6.09
N ASP A 203 -31.20 4.24 -7.12
CA ASP A 203 -30.39 3.03 -6.98
C ASP A 203 -29.02 3.33 -6.36
N THR A 204 -28.62 2.51 -5.38
CA THR A 204 -27.40 2.70 -4.59
C THR A 204 -26.13 2.37 -5.36
N SER A 205 -26.20 1.55 -6.41
CA SER A 205 -25.06 1.16 -7.23
C SER A 205 -25.44 0.94 -8.69
N LEU A 206 -24.44 1.00 -9.57
CA LEU A 206 -24.65 0.84 -11.02
C LEU A 206 -25.02 -0.58 -11.44
N LEU A 207 -24.80 -1.55 -10.57
CA LEU A 207 -25.10 -2.96 -10.82
C LEU A 207 -26.47 -3.38 -10.28
N ASP A 208 -27.07 -2.56 -9.42
CA ASP A 208 -28.43 -2.79 -8.91
C ASP A 208 -29.48 -2.44 -9.99
N TRP A 209 -29.10 -1.59 -10.95
CA TRP A 209 -29.86 -1.23 -12.14
C TRP A 209 -29.43 -2.05 -13.37
#